data_AF-A0A1N7AAX5-F1
#
_entry.id   AF-A0A1N7AAX5-F1
#
_cell.length_a   1.000
_cell.length_b   1.000
_cell.length_c   1.000
_cell.angle_alpha   90.00
_cell.angle_beta   90.00
_cell.angle_gamma   90.00
#
_symmetry.space_group_name_H-M   'P 1'
#
loop_
_entity.id
_entity.type
_entity.pdbx_description
1 polymer ?
#
loop_
_entity_poly.entity_id
_entity_poly.type
_entity_poly.pdbx_seq_one_letter_code
_entity_poly.pdbx_strand_id
1 'polypeptide(L)'
;MLGNIINSVKGQLTGELQDKFNIDSGQANQSVDLAKDHVTEGLKKEASGGDAGGIMNMLKGQKAPQDSQAMNSTIQNYIGDLTSKVGIPESVAKQVGPFVVSFLMNKIGGNVNSQSDLMGMLGGGLTDKLPKGMGDKLGGLFK
;
A
#
# COMPACT_ATOMS: atom_id res chain seq x y z
N MET A 1 8.46 7.71 4.64
CA MET A 1 7.88 7.04 5.82
C MET A 1 7.25 5.69 5.48
N LEU A 2 6.32 5.62 4.52
CA LEU A 2 5.69 4.35 4.11
C LEU A 2 6.70 3.26 3.74
N GLY A 3 7.74 3.62 2.96
CA GLY A 3 8.84 2.69 2.64
C GLY A 3 9.64 2.21 3.84
N ASN A 4 9.76 3.00 4.92
CA ASN A 4 10.47 2.60 6.13
C ASN A 4 9.66 1.60 6.94
N ILE A 5 8.33 1.79 7.02
CA ILE A 5 7.44 0.82 7.67
C ILE A 5 7.51 -0.50 6.94
N ILE A 6 7.37 -0.48 5.61
CA ILE A 6 7.41 -1.70 4.80
C ILE A 6 8.76 -2.40 4.93
N ASN A 7 9.87 -1.66 4.91
CA ASN A 7 11.20 -2.22 5.15
C ASN A 7 11.34 -2.80 6.57
N SER A 8 10.71 -2.19 7.58
CA SER A 8 10.75 -2.68 8.97
C SER A 8 9.98 -3.99 9.16
N VAL A 9 8.90 -4.19 8.40
CA VAL A 9 8.08 -5.41 8.46
C VAL A 9 8.47 -6.44 7.42
N LYS A 10 9.39 -6.11 6.49
CA LYS A 10 9.88 -7.02 5.45
C LYS A 10 10.42 -8.31 6.06
N GLY A 11 11.28 -8.24 7.08
CA GLY A 11 11.83 -9.44 7.72
C GLY A 11 10.74 -10.36 8.29
N GLN A 12 9.74 -9.78 8.97
CA GLN A 12 8.61 -10.54 9.50
C GLN A 12 7.79 -11.17 8.37
N LEU A 13 7.46 -10.38 7.34
CA LEU A 13 6.64 -10.83 6.23
C LEU A 13 7.33 -11.90 5.38
N THR A 14 8.63 -11.75 5.10
CA THR A 14 9.42 -12.77 4.42
C THR A 14 9.39 -14.08 5.21
N GLY A 15 9.58 -14.04 6.54
CA GLY A 15 9.46 -15.23 7.40
C GLY A 15 8.07 -15.87 7.34
N GLU A 16 7.00 -15.08 7.50
CA GLU A 16 5.63 -15.58 7.42
C GLU A 16 5.31 -16.18 6.04
N LEU A 17 5.87 -15.62 4.97
CA LEU A 17 5.69 -16.13 3.62
C LEU A 17 6.37 -17.48 3.42
N GLN A 18 7.60 -17.62 3.90
CA GLN A 18 8.34 -18.88 3.86
C GLN A 18 7.60 -19.95 4.68
N ASP A 19 7.17 -19.61 5.89
CA ASP A 19 6.51 -20.56 6.80
C ASP A 19 5.11 -20.98 6.33
N LYS A 20 4.31 -20.04 5.81
CA LYS A 20 2.90 -20.31 5.43
C LYS A 20 2.74 -20.87 4.01
N PHE A 21 3.57 -20.41 3.08
CA PHE A 21 3.38 -20.69 1.65
C PHE A 21 4.52 -21.54 1.07
N ASN A 22 5.51 -21.91 1.89
CA ASN A 22 6.65 -22.73 1.49
C ASN A 22 7.38 -22.19 0.25
N ILE A 23 7.46 -20.86 0.13
CA ILE A 23 8.22 -20.18 -0.93
C ILE A 23 9.64 -19.90 -0.45
N ASP A 24 10.61 -19.87 -1.37
CA ASP A 24 12.00 -19.65 -0.98
C ASP A 24 12.26 -18.20 -0.52
N SER A 25 13.37 -17.98 0.18
CA SER A 25 13.72 -16.66 0.73
C SER A 25 13.91 -15.56 -0.32
N GLY A 26 14.38 -15.89 -1.52
CA GLY A 26 14.49 -14.97 -2.65
C GLY A 26 13.12 -14.59 -3.18
N GLN A 27 12.26 -15.59 -3.40
CA GLN A 27 10.88 -15.39 -3.81
C GLN A 27 10.09 -14.55 -2.80
N ALA A 28 10.22 -14.88 -1.51
CA ALA A 28 9.58 -14.13 -0.45
C ALA A 28 10.06 -12.67 -0.42
N ASN A 29 11.37 -12.43 -0.50
CA ASN A 29 11.90 -11.06 -0.54
C ASN A 29 11.40 -10.26 -1.75
N GLN A 30 11.42 -10.85 -2.95
CA GLN A 30 10.91 -10.20 -4.15
C GLN A 30 9.39 -9.98 -4.08
N SER A 31 8.65 -10.89 -3.48
CA SER A 31 7.21 -10.73 -3.25
C SER A 31 6.92 -9.51 -2.38
N VAL A 32 7.66 -9.34 -1.28
CA VAL A 32 7.51 -8.16 -0.42
C VAL A 32 7.88 -6.87 -1.15
N ASP A 33 8.94 -6.87 -1.95
CA ASP A 33 9.36 -5.69 -2.73
C ASP A 33 8.32 -5.32 -3.79
N LEU A 34 7.78 -6.29 -4.52
CA LEU A 34 6.69 -6.05 -5.47
C LEU A 34 5.43 -5.56 -4.76
N ALA A 35 5.05 -6.19 -3.65
CA ALA A 35 3.88 -5.78 -2.89
C ALA A 35 4.00 -4.34 -2.38
N LYS A 36 5.19 -3.92 -1.96
CA LYS A 36 5.46 -2.55 -1.54
C LYS A 36 5.09 -1.57 -2.64
N ASP A 37 5.54 -1.81 -3.87
CA ASP A 37 5.29 -0.94 -5.01
C ASP A 37 3.79 -0.94 -5.36
N HIS A 38 3.19 -2.13 -5.46
CA HIS A 38 1.76 -2.29 -5.74
C HIS A 38 0.88 -1.61 -4.69
N VAL A 39 1.09 -1.87 -3.40
CA VAL A 39 0.33 -1.24 -2.31
C VAL A 39 0.51 0.27 -2.34
N THR A 40 1.74 0.76 -2.53
CA THR A 40 2.00 2.20 -2.64
C THR A 40 1.25 2.82 -3.81
N GLU A 41 1.28 2.18 -4.98
CA GLU A 41 0.57 2.65 -6.17
C GLU A 41 -0.94 2.59 -6.03
N GLY A 42 -1.48 1.50 -5.46
CA GLY A 42 -2.91 1.36 -5.19
C GLY A 42 -3.40 2.45 -4.25
N LEU A 43 -2.66 2.70 -3.16
CA LEU A 43 -2.96 3.78 -2.23
C LEU A 43 -2.86 5.15 -2.92
N LYS A 44 -1.86 5.38 -3.80
CA LYS A 44 -1.73 6.63 -4.58
C LYS A 44 -2.94 6.86 -5.47
N LYS A 45 -3.34 5.83 -6.22
CA LYS A 45 -4.48 5.88 -7.14
C LYS A 45 -5.76 6.20 -6.39
N GLU A 46 -6.00 5.52 -5.28
CA GLU A 46 -7.20 5.73 -4.47
C GLU A 46 -7.23 7.13 -3.84
N ALA A 47 -6.09 7.60 -3.33
CA ALA A 47 -5.97 8.93 -2.74
C ALA A 47 -6.14 10.03 -3.80
N SER A 48 -5.64 9.79 -5.02
CA SER A 48 -5.81 10.71 -6.15
C SER A 48 -7.23 10.70 -6.70
N GLY A 49 -7.94 9.59 -6.57
CA GLY A 49 -9.36 9.44 -6.90
C GLY A 49 -10.31 10.12 -5.90
N GLY A 50 -9.78 10.69 -4.81
CA GLY A 50 -10.57 11.39 -3.78
C GLY A 50 -11.17 10.48 -2.72
N ASP A 51 -10.94 9.16 -2.76
CA ASP A 51 -11.49 8.20 -1.80
C ASP A 51 -10.54 7.94 -0.61
N ALA A 52 -10.08 9.01 0.02
CA ALA A 52 -9.20 8.88 1.17
C ALA A 52 -9.88 8.25 2.39
N GLY A 53 -11.22 8.37 2.49
CA GLY A 53 -12.02 7.71 3.52
C GLY A 53 -12.05 6.20 3.35
N GLY A 54 -12.26 5.72 2.13
CA GLY A 54 -12.19 4.29 1.80
C GLY A 54 -10.82 3.69 2.09
N ILE A 55 -9.75 4.41 1.78
CA ILE A 55 -8.38 4.01 2.12
C ILE A 55 -8.19 3.90 3.62
N MET A 56 -8.64 4.90 4.39
CA MET A 56 -8.51 4.90 5.85
C MET A 56 -9.24 3.70 6.45
N ASN A 57 -10.43 3.40 5.95
CA ASN A 57 -11.20 2.23 6.38
C ASN A 57 -10.47 0.93 6.02
N MET A 58 -9.84 0.84 4.86
CA MET A 58 -9.03 -0.32 4.48
C MET A 58 -7.80 -0.49 5.37
N LEU A 59 -7.06 0.59 5.63
CA LEU A 59 -5.89 0.58 6.50
C LEU A 59 -6.25 0.20 7.94
N LYS A 60 -7.40 0.65 8.43
CA LYS A 60 -7.93 0.28 9.75
C LYS A 60 -8.52 -1.14 9.81
N GLY A 61 -8.51 -1.88 8.70
CA GLY A 61 -9.12 -3.21 8.61
C GLY A 61 -10.65 -3.20 8.66
N GLN A 62 -11.29 -2.03 8.50
CA GLN A 62 -12.74 -1.86 8.45
C GLN A 62 -13.32 -2.19 7.07
N LYS A 63 -12.48 -2.24 6.02
CA LYS A 63 -12.86 -2.59 4.65
C LYS A 63 -11.77 -3.49 4.06
N ALA A 64 -12.14 -4.50 3.29
CA ALA A 64 -11.14 -5.36 2.67
C ALA A 64 -10.47 -4.63 1.50
N PRO A 65 -9.18 -4.85 1.24
CA PRO A 65 -8.50 -4.23 0.11
C PRO A 65 -9.10 -4.63 -1.25
N GLN A 66 -9.75 -5.79 -1.33
CA GLN A 66 -10.43 -6.23 -2.54
C GLN A 66 -11.73 -5.46 -2.81
N ASP A 67 -12.28 -4.76 -1.81
CA ASP A 67 -13.53 -4.02 -1.95
C ASP A 67 -13.35 -2.66 -2.64
N SER A 68 -12.11 -2.22 -2.84
CA SER A 68 -11.77 -1.06 -3.67
C SER A 68 -11.46 -1.55 -5.08
N GLN A 69 -12.07 -0.92 -6.09
CA GLN A 69 -11.82 -1.30 -7.48
C GLN A 69 -10.35 -1.07 -7.88
N ALA A 70 -9.76 0.07 -7.49
CA ALA A 70 -8.37 0.35 -7.84
C ALA A 70 -7.42 -0.60 -7.12
N MET A 71 -7.69 -0.89 -5.84
CA MET A 71 -6.86 -1.80 -5.08
C MET A 71 -7.02 -3.25 -5.53
N ASN A 72 -8.23 -3.68 -5.90
CA ASN A 72 -8.44 -5.01 -6.47
C ASN A 72 -7.64 -5.17 -7.77
N SER A 73 -7.68 -4.19 -8.67
CA SER A 73 -6.84 -4.20 -9.88
C SER A 73 -5.35 -4.28 -9.55
N THR A 74 -4.89 -3.53 -8.54
CA THR A 74 -3.52 -3.62 -8.03
C THR A 74 -3.18 -5.01 -7.50
N ILE A 75 -4.07 -5.65 -6.74
CA ILE A 75 -3.87 -7.01 -6.22
C ILE A 75 -3.78 -8.02 -7.37
N GLN A 76 -4.64 -7.90 -8.38
CA GLN A 76 -4.58 -8.78 -9.56
C GLN A 76 -3.28 -8.61 -10.34
N ASN A 77 -2.81 -7.36 -10.52
CA ASN A 77 -1.52 -7.07 -11.16
C ASN A 77 -0.36 -7.64 -10.33
N TYR A 78 -0.44 -7.53 -9.00
CA TYR A 78 0.55 -8.10 -8.10
C TYR A 78 0.60 -9.63 -8.19
N ILE A 79 -0.56 -10.31 -8.24
CA ILE A 79 -0.62 -11.76 -8.47
C ILE A 79 0.04 -12.12 -9.81
N GLY A 80 -0.22 -11.37 -10.88
CA GLY A 80 0.42 -11.56 -12.18
C GLY A 80 1.95 -11.34 -12.14
N ASP A 81 2.42 -10.40 -11.33
CA ASP A 81 3.85 -10.16 -11.14
C ASP A 81 4.50 -11.26 -10.29
N LEU A 82 3.82 -11.79 -9.27
CA LEU A 82 4.31 -12.93 -8.49
C LEU A 82 4.52 -14.16 -9.37
N THR A 83 3.60 -14.43 -10.28
CA THR A 83 3.74 -15.56 -11.21
C THR A 83 4.82 -15.29 -12.26
N SER A 84 4.81 -14.11 -12.87
CA SER A 84 5.65 -13.82 -14.04
C SER A 84 7.07 -13.37 -13.70
N LYS A 85 7.26 -12.63 -12.60
CA LYS A 85 8.57 -12.07 -12.20
C LYS A 85 9.26 -12.88 -11.11
N VAL A 86 8.48 -13.47 -10.19
CA VAL A 86 9.02 -14.21 -9.05
C VAL A 86 8.98 -15.73 -9.28
N GLY A 87 8.17 -16.19 -10.23
CA GLY A 87 8.02 -17.61 -10.53
C GLY A 87 7.22 -18.37 -9.47
N ILE A 88 6.39 -17.67 -8.70
CA ILE A 88 5.51 -18.32 -7.72
C ILE A 88 4.33 -18.95 -8.46
N PRO A 89 3.96 -20.22 -8.18
CA PRO A 89 2.82 -20.85 -8.82
C PRO A 89 1.53 -20.04 -8.62
N GLU A 90 0.67 -19.95 -9.63
CA GLU A 90 -0.55 -19.12 -9.57
C GLU A 90 -1.45 -19.45 -8.38
N SER A 91 -1.55 -20.73 -8.00
CA SER A 91 -2.27 -21.18 -6.81
C SER A 91 -1.74 -20.54 -5.52
N VAL A 92 -0.41 -20.46 -5.38
CA VAL A 92 0.26 -19.85 -4.22
C VAL A 92 0.19 -18.32 -4.32
N ALA A 93 0.42 -17.75 -5.51
CA ALA A 93 0.36 -16.32 -5.75
C ALA A 93 -1.02 -15.74 -5.40
N LYS A 94 -2.12 -16.44 -5.70
CA LYS A 94 -3.49 -16.05 -5.32
C LYS A 94 -3.72 -16.04 -3.80
N GLN A 95 -2.91 -16.74 -3.02
CA GLN A 95 -2.97 -16.71 -1.56
C GLN A 95 -2.01 -15.66 -0.99
N VAL A 96 -0.78 -15.62 -1.49
CA VAL A 96 0.28 -14.66 -1.12
C VAL A 96 -0.17 -13.23 -1.42
N GLY A 97 -0.76 -12.99 -2.58
CA GLY A 97 -1.18 -11.68 -3.06
C GLY A 97 -2.04 -10.92 -2.03
N PRO A 98 -3.25 -11.41 -1.75
CA PRO A 98 -4.14 -10.82 -0.75
C PRO A 98 -3.56 -10.78 0.67
N PHE A 99 -2.82 -11.82 1.07
CA PHE A 99 -2.23 -11.93 2.39
C PHE A 99 -1.21 -10.81 2.63
N VAL A 100 -0.25 -10.66 1.72
CA VAL A 100 0.81 -9.65 1.81
C VAL A 100 0.21 -8.25 1.77
N VAL A 101 -0.71 -8.00 0.84
CA VAL A 101 -1.36 -6.68 0.72
C VAL A 101 -2.08 -6.32 2.01
N SER A 102 -2.88 -7.24 2.56
CA SER A 102 -3.60 -7.02 3.83
C SER A 102 -2.64 -6.82 5.01
N PHE A 103 -1.56 -7.61 5.07
CA PHE A 103 -0.54 -7.48 6.12
C PHE A 103 0.12 -6.10 6.08
N LEU A 104 0.58 -5.67 4.89
CA LEU A 104 1.20 -4.36 4.71
C LEU A 104 0.22 -3.24 5.03
N MET A 105 -1.03 -3.34 4.58
CA MET A 105 -2.06 -2.34 4.88
C MET A 105 -2.35 -2.23 6.37
N ASN A 106 -2.49 -3.35 7.08
CA ASN A 106 -2.70 -3.33 8.53
C ASN A 106 -1.52 -2.69 9.27
N LYS A 107 -0.29 -2.98 8.83
CA LYS A 107 0.92 -2.37 9.41
C LYS A 107 1.01 -0.87 9.12
N ILE A 108 0.66 -0.45 7.90
CA ILE A 108 0.61 0.98 7.53
C ILE A 108 -0.52 1.66 8.33
N GLY A 109 -1.70 1.07 8.41
CA GLY A 109 -2.85 1.59 9.14
C GLY A 109 -2.62 1.75 10.63
N GLY A 110 -1.87 0.84 11.26
CA GLY A 110 -1.44 1.02 12.64
C GLY A 110 -0.54 2.24 12.87
N ASN A 111 0.05 2.82 11.81
CA ASN A 111 0.89 4.02 11.86
C ASN A 111 0.20 5.26 11.28
N VAL A 112 -1.04 5.15 10.79
CA VAL A 112 -1.79 6.23 10.14
C VAL A 112 -2.99 6.56 11.01
N ASN A 113 -2.96 7.71 11.68
CA ASN A 113 -4.05 8.15 12.55
C ASN A 113 -5.04 9.07 11.83
N SER A 114 -4.56 9.79 10.82
CA SER A 114 -5.33 10.74 10.03
C SER A 114 -5.11 10.60 8.52
N GLN A 115 -6.07 11.08 7.74
CA GLN A 115 -5.92 11.26 6.29
C GLN A 115 -4.69 12.12 5.92
N SER A 116 -4.34 13.10 6.77
CA SER A 116 -3.13 13.91 6.60
C SER A 116 -1.86 13.08 6.73
N ASP A 117 -1.79 12.17 7.71
CA ASP A 117 -0.64 11.25 7.89
C ASP A 117 -0.51 10.33 6.68
N LEU A 118 -1.64 9.78 6.22
CA LEU A 118 -1.69 8.95 5.01
C LEU A 118 -1.11 9.72 3.82
N MET A 119 -1.59 10.94 3.58
CA MET A 119 -1.17 11.75 2.45
C MET A 119 0.32 12.15 2.56
N GLY A 120 0.79 12.51 3.75
CA GLY A 120 2.22 12.74 4.01
C GLY A 120 3.07 11.50 3.77
N MET A 121 2.58 10.32 4.14
CA MET A 121 3.26 9.03 3.92
C MET A 121 3.26 8.60 2.45
N LEU A 122 2.20 8.92 1.69
CA LEU A 122 1.99 8.52 0.31
C LEU A 122 2.81 9.30 -0.72
N GLY A 123 3.37 10.44 -0.32
CA GLY A 123 4.09 11.34 -1.21
C GLY A 123 3.55 12.76 -1.22
N GLY A 124 2.86 13.19 -0.16
CA GLY A 124 2.47 14.57 0.11
C GLY A 124 3.66 15.49 0.39
N GLY A 125 4.60 15.58 -0.56
CA GLY A 125 5.44 16.76 -0.77
C GLY A 125 4.65 17.91 -1.41
N LEU A 126 3.32 17.82 -1.51
CA LEU A 126 2.47 18.94 -1.92
C LEU A 126 2.44 20.04 -0.87
N THR A 127 2.62 19.75 0.43
CA THR A 127 2.74 20.79 1.46
C THR A 127 4.11 21.46 1.48
N ASP A 128 5.17 20.72 1.11
CA ASP A 128 6.53 21.27 0.97
C ASP A 128 6.77 21.98 -0.38
N LYS A 129 5.96 21.66 -1.41
CA LYS A 129 5.99 22.32 -2.74
C LYS A 129 4.82 23.26 -3.00
N LEU A 130 3.88 23.39 -2.07
CA LEU A 130 3.01 24.57 -2.03
C LEU A 130 3.91 25.70 -1.55
N PRO A 131 4.31 26.65 -2.42
CA PRO A 131 5.00 27.83 -1.94
C PRO A 131 4.11 28.42 -0.85
N LYS A 132 4.69 28.75 0.30
CA LYS A 132 4.04 29.30 1.50
C LYS A 132 3.09 30.51 1.25
N GLY A 133 2.93 30.98 0.01
CA GLY A 133 2.00 32.04 -0.41
C GLY A 133 0.74 31.60 -1.15
N MET A 134 0.45 30.31 -1.33
CA MET A 134 -0.81 29.86 -1.98
C MET A 134 -1.92 29.48 -0.97
N GLY A 135 -1.58 29.29 0.32
CA GLY A 135 -2.56 29.27 1.41
C GLY A 135 -3.26 30.63 1.61
N ASP A 136 -2.50 31.73 1.54
CA ASP A 136 -3.02 33.09 1.70
C ASP A 136 -3.91 33.56 0.54
N LYS A 137 -3.66 33.08 -0.69
CA LYS A 137 -4.43 33.51 -1.87
C LYS A 137 -5.75 32.75 -2.06
N LEU A 138 -5.89 31.54 -1.53
CA LEU A 138 -7.16 30.81 -1.57
C LEU A 138 -8.08 31.16 -0.40
N GLY A 139 -7.53 31.56 0.76
CA GLY A 139 -8.32 32.08 1.89
C GLY A 139 -8.95 33.46 1.64
N GLY A 140 -8.44 34.22 0.66
CA GLY A 140 -8.96 35.53 0.27
C GLY A 140 -10.03 35.54 -0.83
N LEU A 141 -10.38 34.37 -1.40
CA LEU A 141 -11.38 34.25 -2.47
C LEU A 141 -12.72 33.64 -1.99
N PHE A 142 -12.77 33.17 -0.75
CA PHE A 142 -13.98 32.71 -0.07
C PHE A 142 -14.39 33.62 1.08
N LYS A 143 -13.94 34.88 1.06
CA LYS A 143 -14.39 35.92 1.99
C LYS A 143 -15.06 37.06 1.23
#